data_AF-A0A5C7Q456-F1
#
_entry.id   AF-A0A5C7Q456-F1
#
_cell.length_a   1.000
_cell.length_b   1.000
_cell.length_c   1.000
_cell.angle_alpha   90.00
_cell.angle_beta   90.00
_cell.angle_gamma   90.00
#
_symmetry.space_group_name_H-M   'P 1'
#
loop_
_entity.id
_entity.type
_entity.pdbx_description
1 polymer ?
#
loop_
_entity_poly.entity_id
_entity_poly.type
_entity_poly.pdbx_seq_one_letter_code
_entity_poly.pdbx_strand_id
1 'polypeptide(L)'
;MNNDIIIPTTAAALEDELLGYLDDLDVRTDYSGRGMYGETCLGLVTSQPMAILGWRFALVLDELGLDPYEVLVKARTDSMGYDTITYFPGVTLAE
;
A
#
# COMPACT_ATOMS: atom_id res chain seq x y z
N MET A 1 2.69 2.87 25.84
CA MET A 1 2.90 1.49 25.35
C MET A 1 3.72 1.63 24.09
N ASN A 2 4.98 1.22 24.11
CA ASN A 2 5.79 1.19 22.91
C ASN A 2 5.32 -0.03 22.13
N ASN A 3 4.61 0.18 21.02
CA ASN A 3 4.42 -0.87 20.03
C ASN A 3 5.75 -0.97 19.29
N ASP A 4 6.59 -1.90 19.72
CA ASP A 4 7.77 -2.27 18.95
C ASP A 4 7.28 -2.82 17.61
N ILE A 5 7.51 -2.06 16.54
CA ILE A 5 7.26 -2.52 15.17
C ILE A 5 8.37 -3.53 14.86
N ILE A 6 8.05 -4.81 14.95
CA ILE A 6 8.95 -5.89 14.51
C ILE A 6 8.84 -5.96 13.00
N ILE A 7 9.91 -5.57 12.29
CA ILE A 7 9.98 -5.72 10.84
C ILE A 7 10.53 -7.12 10.55
N PRO A 8 9.85 -7.96 9.74
CA PRO A 8 10.37 -9.26 9.32
C PRO A 8 11.70 -9.09 8.61
N THR A 9 12.71 -9.87 9.01
CA THR A 9 14.07 -9.79 8.47
C THR A 9 14.28 -10.60 7.19
N THR A 10 13.24 -11.32 6.72
CA THR A 10 13.29 -12.13 5.50
C THR A 10 12.04 -11.94 4.64
N ALA A 11 12.18 -12.04 3.32
CA ALA A 11 11.07 -11.89 2.37
C ALA A 11 9.92 -12.85 2.64
N ALA A 12 10.22 -14.11 2.99
CA ALA A 12 9.21 -15.12 3.31
C ALA A 12 8.40 -14.79 4.58
N ALA A 13 9.03 -14.17 5.59
CA ALA A 13 8.32 -13.75 6.79
C ALA A 13 7.46 -12.50 6.53
N LEU A 14 7.90 -11.64 5.60
CA LEU A 14 7.12 -10.52 5.09
C LEU A 14 5.88 -11.02 4.32
N GLU A 15 6.03 -12.04 3.46
CA GLU A 15 4.93 -12.64 2.71
C GLU A 15 3.87 -13.28 3.62
N ASP A 16 4.29 -14.01 4.66
CA ASP A 16 3.38 -14.68 5.60
C ASP A 16 2.60 -13.66 6.45
N GLU A 17 3.27 -12.61 6.94
CA GLU A 17 2.61 -11.52 7.67
C GLU A 17 1.64 -10.74 6.75
N LEU A 18 2.05 -10.49 5.50
CA LEU A 18 1.21 -9.86 4.48
C LEU A 18 -0.01 -10.71 4.13
N LEU A 19 0.13 -12.03 4.03
CA LEU A 19 -1.00 -12.94 3.82
C LEU A 19 -1.99 -12.84 4.98
N GLY A 20 -1.49 -12.79 6.21
CA GLY A 20 -2.33 -12.59 7.41
C GLY A 20 -3.10 -11.26 7.39
N TYR A 21 -2.56 -10.22 6.75
CA TYR A 21 -3.28 -8.95 6.53
C TYR A 21 -4.37 -9.04 5.45
N LEU A 22 -4.24 -9.99 4.52
CA LEU A 22 -5.21 -10.26 3.45
C LEU A 22 -6.32 -11.23 3.86
N ASP A 23 -6.16 -11.99 4.96
CA ASP A 23 -7.18 -12.94 5.44
C ASP A 23 -8.52 -12.26 5.77
N ASP A 24 -8.50 -10.99 6.18
CA ASP A 24 -9.69 -10.17 6.47
C ASP A 24 -10.20 -9.38 5.23
N LEU A 25 -9.65 -9.63 4.04
CA LEU A 25 -10.00 -8.88 2.83
C LEU A 25 -11.24 -9.44 2.14
N ASP A 26 -12.33 -8.68 2.16
CA ASP A 26 -13.54 -8.97 1.37
C ASP A 26 -13.66 -8.01 0.17
N VAL A 27 -13.85 -8.59 -1.02
CA VAL A 27 -13.95 -7.85 -2.28
C VAL A 27 -15.41 -7.69 -2.68
N ARG A 28 -15.87 -6.45 -2.78
CA ARG A 28 -17.21 -6.08 -3.25
C ARG A 28 -17.15 -5.57 -4.68
N THR A 29 -18.03 -6.06 -5.54
CA THR A 29 -18.16 -5.56 -6.92
C THR A 29 -19.35 -4.61 -7.10
N ASP A 30 -20.13 -4.42 -6.02
CA ASP A 30 -21.40 -3.70 -5.97
C ASP A 30 -21.45 -2.66 -4.84
N TYR A 31 -20.29 -2.17 -4.38
CA TYR A 31 -20.23 -1.24 -3.25
C TYR A 31 -20.84 0.12 -3.60
N SER A 32 -21.81 0.59 -2.80
CA SER A 32 -22.40 1.92 -2.87
C SER A 32 -22.24 2.64 -1.53
N GLY A 33 -21.28 3.58 -1.47
CA GLY A 33 -20.97 4.40 -0.30
C GLY A 33 -21.81 5.67 -0.17
N ARG A 34 -21.46 6.50 0.83
CA ARG A 34 -22.13 7.81 1.04
C ARG A 34 -21.84 8.75 -0.14
N GLY A 35 -22.89 9.32 -0.71
CA GLY A 35 -22.78 10.30 -1.80
C GLY A 35 -22.68 9.70 -3.20
N MET A 36 -22.91 8.40 -3.37
CA MET A 36 -22.88 7.73 -4.69
C MET A 36 -24.21 7.75 -5.46
N TYR A 37 -25.30 8.24 -4.86
CA TYR A 37 -26.60 8.45 -5.51
C TYR A 37 -27.15 7.26 -6.32
N GLY A 38 -26.87 6.01 -5.87
CA GLY A 38 -27.32 4.77 -6.53
C GLY A 38 -26.28 4.12 -7.45
N GLU A 39 -25.11 4.73 -7.63
CA GLU A 39 -23.98 4.12 -8.32
C GLU A 39 -23.28 3.07 -7.44
N THR A 40 -22.70 2.06 -8.08
CA THR A 40 -21.91 1.01 -7.44
C THR A 40 -20.50 0.93 -8.04
N CYS A 41 -19.50 0.59 -7.22
CA CYS A 41 -18.13 0.39 -7.67
C CYS A 41 -17.46 -0.80 -6.96
N LEU A 42 -16.21 -1.08 -7.33
CA LEU A 42 -15.35 -2.01 -6.61
C LEU A 42 -15.04 -1.44 -5.21
N GLY A 43 -15.17 -2.27 -4.18
CA GLY A 43 -14.85 -1.95 -2.79
C GLY A 43 -14.02 -3.05 -2.13
N LEU A 44 -13.14 -2.66 -1.22
CA LEU A 44 -12.37 -3.57 -0.39
C LEU A 44 -12.75 -3.32 1.08
N VAL A 45 -13.22 -4.35 1.76
CA VAL A 45 -13.50 -4.31 3.20
C VAL A 45 -12.32 -4.95 3.90
N THR A 46 -11.68 -4.20 4.80
CA THR A 46 -10.54 -4.67 5.60
C THR A 46 -10.43 -3.85 6.88
N SER A 47 -9.86 -4.47 7.92
CA SER A 47 -9.41 -3.80 9.14
C SER A 47 -8.06 -3.08 8.94
N GLN A 48 -7.36 -3.32 7.82
CA GLN A 48 -5.95 -2.99 7.62
C GLN A 48 -5.66 -2.33 6.25
N PRO A 49 -6.31 -1.20 5.92
CA PRO A 49 -6.23 -0.58 4.59
C PRO A 49 -4.81 -0.15 4.19
N MET A 50 -3.97 0.27 5.15
CA MET A 50 -2.60 0.68 4.87
C MET A 50 -1.69 -0.50 4.49
N ALA A 51 -1.93 -1.70 5.03
CA ALA A 51 -1.17 -2.89 4.66
C ALA A 51 -1.44 -3.29 3.21
N ILE A 52 -2.70 -3.23 2.77
CA ILE A 52 -3.09 -3.49 1.37
C ILE A 52 -2.43 -2.49 0.41
N LEU A 53 -2.45 -1.20 0.76
CA LEU A 53 -1.80 -0.17 -0.04
C LEU A 53 -0.28 -0.38 -0.11
N GLY A 54 0.35 -0.67 1.03
CA GLY A 54 1.78 -0.96 1.11
C GLY A 54 2.17 -2.20 0.28
N TRP A 55 1.37 -3.25 0.33
CA TRP A 55 1.56 -4.47 -0.46
C TRP A 55 1.45 -4.19 -1.96
N ARG A 56 0.38 -3.52 -2.39
CA ARG A 56 0.21 -3.20 -3.81
C ARG A 56 1.35 -2.30 -4.31
N PHE A 57 1.81 -1.37 -3.49
CA PHE A 57 2.96 -0.54 -3.80
C PHE A 57 4.25 -1.36 -3.94
N ALA A 58 4.51 -2.30 -3.03
CA ALA A 58 5.66 -3.20 -3.12
C ALA A 58 5.64 -4.06 -4.38
N LEU A 59 4.48 -4.63 -4.75
CA LEU A 59 4.32 -5.39 -6.00
C LEU A 59 4.61 -4.54 -7.23
N VAL A 60 4.13 -3.30 -7.27
CA VAL A 60 4.39 -2.39 -8.41
C VAL A 60 5.88 -2.07 -8.52
N LEU A 61 6.57 -1.85 -7.39
CA LEU A 61 8.02 -1.61 -7.40
C LEU A 61 8.80 -2.84 -7.90
N ASP A 62 8.41 -4.04 -7.47
CA ASP A 62 9.03 -5.29 -7.92
C ASP A 62 8.79 -5.53 -9.42
N GLU A 63 7.57 -5.29 -9.93
CA GLU A 63 7.24 -5.32 -11.37
C GLU A 63 8.11 -4.35 -12.19
N LEU A 64 8.56 -3.24 -11.57
CA LEU A 64 9.45 -2.25 -12.17
C LEU A 64 10.94 -2.56 -11.98
N GLY A 65 11.28 -3.69 -11.36
CA GLY A 65 12.66 -4.09 -11.06
C GLY A 65 13.33 -3.24 -9.98
N LEU A 66 12.54 -2.60 -9.11
CA LEU A 66 13.02 -1.76 -8.02
C LEU A 66 12.86 -2.48 -6.69
N ASP A 67 13.91 -2.47 -5.86
CA ASP A 67 13.82 -2.98 -4.49
C ASP A 67 12.88 -2.08 -3.65
N PRO A 68 11.78 -2.62 -3.08
CA PRO A 68 10.82 -1.82 -2.34
C PRO A 68 11.42 -1.10 -1.13
N TYR A 69 12.38 -1.73 -0.43
CA TYR A 69 13.03 -1.13 0.73
C TYR A 69 13.92 0.05 0.30
N GLU A 70 14.76 -0.12 -0.73
CA GLU A 70 15.62 0.95 -1.24
C GLU A 70 14.84 2.16 -1.75
N VAL A 71 13.65 1.94 -2.29
CA VAL A 71 12.75 3.03 -2.71
C VAL A 71 12.09 3.67 -1.49
N LEU A 72 11.47 2.89 -0.59
CA LEU A 72 10.73 3.41 0.56
C LEU A 72 11.58 4.26 1.50
N VAL A 73 12.85 3.93 1.72
CA VAL A 73 13.75 4.77 2.56
C VAL A 73 14.04 6.15 1.95
N LYS A 74 13.85 6.29 0.63
CA LYS A 74 13.98 7.57 -0.09
C LYS A 74 12.68 8.38 -0.08
N ALA A 75 11.58 7.87 0.47
CA ALA A 75 10.30 8.57 0.49
C ALA A 75 10.42 9.96 1.13
N ARG A 76 9.87 10.96 0.45
CA ARG A 76 9.70 12.34 0.93
C ARG A 76 8.28 12.77 0.64
N THR A 77 7.77 13.72 1.41
CA THR A 77 6.45 14.28 1.20
C THR A 77 6.52 15.79 1.06
N ASP A 78 5.62 16.35 0.25
CA ASP A 78 5.44 17.80 0.13
C ASP A 78 3.95 18.14 -0.03
N SER A 79 3.56 19.35 0.39
CA SER A 79 2.20 19.88 0.21
C SER A 79 2.08 20.55 -1.15
N MET A 80 1.09 20.15 -1.93
CA MET A 80 0.72 20.79 -3.19
C MET A 80 -0.48 21.74 -3.04
N GLY A 81 -0.71 22.29 -1.85
CA GLY A 81 -1.81 23.21 -1.54
C GLY A 81 -3.07 22.48 -1.07
N TYR A 82 -3.74 21.73 -1.96
CA TYR A 82 -4.93 20.92 -1.62
C TYR A 82 -4.64 19.42 -1.48
N ASP A 83 -3.53 18.96 -2.03
CA ASP A 83 -3.09 17.56 -2.03
C ASP A 83 -1.69 17.43 -1.40
N THR A 84 -1.29 16.20 -1.10
CA THR A 84 0.06 15.87 -0.65
C THR A 84 0.69 14.93 -1.66
N ILE A 85 1.92 15.22 -2.09
CA ILE A 85 2.72 14.31 -2.92
C ILE A 85 3.69 13.53 -2.04
N THR A 86 3.82 12.23 -2.30
CA THR A 86 4.94 11.41 -1.84
C THR A 86 5.84 11.12 -3.04
N TYR A 87 7.13 11.42 -2.92
CA TYR A 87 8.11 11.29 -4.01
C TYR A 87 9.41 10.64 -3.51
N PHE A 88 10.21 10.11 -4.44
CA PHE A 88 11.38 9.28 -4.13
C PHE A 88 12.62 9.82 -4.86
N PRO A 89 13.36 10.79 -4.29
CA PRO A 89 14.52 11.38 -4.94
C PRO A 89 15.58 10.33 -5.33
N GLY A 90 16.09 10.42 -6.55
CA GLY A 90 17.11 9.50 -7.06
C GLY A 90 16.58 8.10 -7.38
N VAL A 91 15.27 7.95 -7.56
CA VAL A 91 14.63 6.78 -8.18
C VAL A 91 14.14 7.19 -9.56
N THR A 92 14.54 6.46 -10.59
CA THR A 92 14.12 6.67 -11.97
C THR A 92 13.67 5.35 -12.57
N LEU A 93 12.60 5.39 -13.36
CA LEU A 93 12.18 4.22 -14.13
C LEU A 93 13.14 4.03 -15.31
N ALA A 94 13.55 2.80 -15.57
CA ALA A 94 14.22 2.45 -16.81
C ALA A 94 13.19 2.42 -17.95
N GLU A 95 13.53 2.96 -19.12
CA GLU A 95 12.72 2.88 -20.34
C GLU A 95 12.78 1.49 -20.99
#